data_AF-A0A1G8EVG8-F1
#
_entry.id   AF-A0A1G8EVG8-F1
#
_cell.length_a   1.000
_cell.length_b   1.000
_cell.length_c   1.000
_cell.angle_alpha   90.00
_cell.angle_beta   90.00
_cell.angle_gamma   90.00
#
_symmetry.space_group_name_H-M   'P 1'
#
loop_
_entity.id
_entity.type
_entity.pdbx_description
1 polymer ?
#
loop_
_entity_poly.entity_id
_entity_poly.type
_entity_poly.pdbx_seq_one_letter_code
_entity_poly.pdbx_strand_id
1 'polypeptide(L)'
;MTASACLVPDCDDAAQPEALVALCAHHLALAAESAVVDDVLPHPCPVCASRIGIRMPSGTVCATCEWRVGEVPDADLAPPRVDVVYALRFEDRVKIGTTSNLRQRLGAIWHEELVALERGDRSLEQRRHAELSEARIGRTEWFRITDEVAAHLAAIGEGRDPWMQHARWRSEALALRGLA
;
A
#
# COMPACT_ATOMS: atom_id res chain seq x y z
N MET A 1 18.18 6.50 42.15
CA MET A 1 17.73 5.11 42.36
C MET A 1 16.97 4.71 41.11
N THR A 2 17.63 4.02 40.18
CA THR A 2 16.98 3.48 38.98
C THR A 2 16.09 2.32 39.43
N ALA A 3 14.80 2.37 39.12
CA ALA A 3 13.90 1.27 39.40
C ALA A 3 14.39 0.05 38.59
N SER A 4 14.69 -1.05 39.28
CA SER A 4 15.23 -2.27 38.65
C SER A 4 14.12 -3.17 38.08
N ALA A 5 12.86 -2.91 38.43
CA ALA A 5 11.70 -3.68 38.02
C ALA A 5 10.80 -2.86 37.10
N CYS A 6 10.05 -3.56 36.25
CA CYS A 6 9.04 -2.98 35.39
C CYS A 6 7.95 -2.26 36.20
N LEU A 7 7.49 -1.10 35.71
CA LEU A 7 6.41 -0.33 36.34
C LEU A 7 5.00 -0.84 36.02
N VAL A 8 4.85 -1.84 35.13
CA VAL A 8 3.54 -2.42 34.83
C VAL A 8 3.11 -3.31 35.99
N PRO A 9 1.90 -3.14 36.55
CA PRO A 9 1.38 -4.04 37.58
C PRO A 9 1.44 -5.50 37.14
N ASP A 10 1.78 -6.40 38.07
CA ASP A 10 1.90 -7.85 37.82
C ASP A 10 2.99 -8.26 36.82
N CYS A 11 3.96 -7.39 36.54
CA CYS A 11 5.15 -7.70 35.75
C CYS A 11 6.41 -7.73 36.62
N ASP A 12 6.97 -8.93 36.80
CA ASP A 12 8.18 -9.15 37.61
C ASP A 12 9.50 -9.01 36.82
N ASP A 13 9.42 -8.63 35.54
CA ASP A 13 10.60 -8.50 34.69
C ASP A 13 11.46 -7.27 35.03
N ALA A 14 12.76 -7.40 34.74
CA ALA A 14 13.71 -6.31 34.93
C ALA A 14 13.45 -5.14 33.95
N ALA A 15 13.53 -3.92 34.46
CA ALA A 15 13.50 -2.71 33.64
C ALA A 15 14.78 -2.60 32.78
N GLN A 16 14.66 -2.03 31.58
CA GLN A 16 15.82 -1.77 30.74
C GLN A 16 16.70 -0.66 31.35
N PRO A 17 18.00 -0.90 31.56
CA PRO A 17 18.88 -0.01 32.33
C PRO A 17 19.08 1.38 31.71
N GLU A 18 18.75 1.56 30.43
CA GLU A 18 18.88 2.83 29.70
C GLU A 18 17.52 3.46 29.32
N ALA A 19 16.40 2.86 29.73
CA ALA A 19 15.09 3.38 29.39
C ALA A 19 14.71 4.59 30.26
N LEU A 20 14.15 5.63 29.63
CA LEU A 20 13.64 6.84 30.31
C LEU A 20 12.50 6.53 31.29
N VAL A 21 11.75 5.46 31.03
CA VAL A 21 10.69 4.93 31.88
C VAL A 21 11.08 3.49 32.24
N ALA A 22 10.97 3.12 33.52
CA ALA A 22 11.37 1.80 34.00
C ALA A 22 10.38 0.70 33.55
N LEU A 23 10.48 0.31 32.28
CA LEU A 23 9.70 -0.74 31.65
C LEU A 23 10.64 -1.86 31.19
N CYS A 24 10.16 -3.11 31.23
CA CYS A 24 10.89 -4.25 30.65
C CYS A 24 10.90 -4.17 29.12
N ALA A 25 11.72 -5.00 28.47
CA ALA A 25 11.84 -5.01 27.01
C ALA A 25 10.48 -5.14 26.29
N HIS A 26 9.62 -6.03 26.81
CA HIS A 26 8.31 -6.31 26.25
C HIS A 26 7.35 -5.11 26.37
N HIS A 27 7.24 -4.53 27.57
CA HIS A 27 6.38 -3.39 27.80
C HIS A 27 6.90 -2.10 27.17
N LEU A 28 8.22 -1.97 26.94
CA LEU A 28 8.76 -0.90 26.10
C LEU A 28 8.34 -1.04 24.65
N ALA A 29 8.34 -2.24 24.10
CA ALA A 29 7.85 -2.49 22.75
C ALA A 29 6.36 -2.13 22.63
N LEU A 30 5.53 -2.59 23.58
CA LEU A 30 4.10 -2.25 23.61
C LEU A 30 3.85 -0.74 23.79
N ALA A 31 4.60 -0.07 24.66
CA ALA A 31 4.48 1.38 24.85
C ALA A 31 4.89 2.16 23.60
N ALA A 32 5.96 1.74 22.92
CA ALA A 32 6.41 2.32 21.67
C ALA A 32 5.37 2.13 20.54
N GLU A 33 4.70 0.97 20.50
CA GLU A 33 3.61 0.69 19.56
C GLU A 33 2.35 1.50 19.87
N SER A 34 2.03 1.73 21.16
CA SER A 34 0.86 2.51 21.58
C SER A 34 0.95 4.02 21.29
N ALA A 35 2.14 4.52 20.93
CA ALA A 35 2.37 5.92 20.56
C ALA A 35 2.04 6.21 19.09
N VAL A 36 1.70 5.19 18.30
CA VAL A 36 1.21 5.36 16.93
C VAL A 36 -0.22 5.90 16.99
N VAL A 37 -0.33 7.23 16.96
CA VAL A 37 -1.59 7.91 16.71
C VAL A 37 -1.65 8.18 15.22
N ASP A 38 -2.70 7.69 14.55
CA ASP A 38 -3.10 8.20 13.25
C ASP A 38 -3.41 9.70 13.43
N ASP A 39 -2.50 10.55 12.97
CA ASP A 39 -2.62 11.99 13.11
C ASP A 39 -2.86 12.63 11.74
N VAL A 40 -3.60 13.74 11.75
CA VAL A 40 -3.83 14.52 10.54
C VAL A 40 -2.51 15.17 10.14
N LEU A 41 -2.07 14.89 8.92
CA LEU A 41 -0.88 15.53 8.36
C LEU A 41 -1.07 17.04 8.28
N PRO A 42 -0.04 17.85 8.56
CA PRO A 42 -0.13 19.31 8.52
C PRO A 42 -0.48 19.86 7.12
N HIS A 43 -0.15 19.10 6.09
CA HIS A 43 -0.57 19.30 4.71
C HIS A 43 -0.81 17.94 4.04
N PRO A 44 -1.61 17.85 2.96
CA PRO A 44 -1.73 16.62 2.18
C PRO A 44 -0.36 16.08 1.76
N CYS A 45 -0.19 14.76 1.76
CA CYS A 45 1.03 14.12 1.28
C CYS A 45 1.31 14.54 -0.17
N PRO A 46 2.51 15.05 -0.50
CA PRO A 46 2.80 15.55 -1.85
C PRO A 46 2.84 14.43 -2.91
N VAL A 47 2.91 13.16 -2.49
CA VAL A 47 2.98 12.00 -3.38
C VAL A 47 1.61 11.39 -3.68
N CYS A 48 0.77 11.21 -2.66
CA CYS A 48 -0.52 10.52 -2.78
C CYS A 48 -1.74 11.35 -2.37
N ALA A 49 -1.54 12.57 -1.85
CA ALA A 49 -2.56 13.48 -1.33
C ALA A 49 -3.34 12.99 -0.10
N SER A 50 -2.96 11.86 0.50
CA SER A 50 -3.52 11.41 1.78
C SER A 50 -3.27 12.44 2.89
N ARG A 51 -4.19 12.48 3.86
CA ARG A 51 -4.17 13.40 5.00
C ARG A 51 -3.86 12.71 6.31
N ILE A 52 -3.63 11.39 6.30
CA ILE A 52 -3.37 10.60 7.50
C ILE A 52 -1.89 10.22 7.55
N GLY A 53 -1.29 10.39 8.71
CA GLY A 53 0.10 10.06 8.97
C GLY A 53 0.27 9.23 10.24
N ILE A 54 1.30 8.40 10.23
CA ILE A 54 1.76 7.61 11.37
C ILE A 54 2.93 8.38 11.99
N ARG A 55 2.76 8.83 13.24
CA ARG A 55 3.83 9.48 14.00
C ARG A 55 4.70 8.44 14.70
N MET A 56 6.01 8.51 14.46
CA MET A 56 7.04 7.69 15.11
C MET A 56 8.10 8.60 15.75
N PRO A 57 8.92 8.11 16.70
CA PRO A 57 10.03 8.89 17.27
C PRO A 57 11.03 9.40 16.22
N SER A 58 11.25 8.65 15.14
CA SER A 58 12.15 9.02 14.05
C SER A 58 11.57 10.02 13.04
N GLY A 59 10.31 10.44 13.21
CA GLY A 59 9.59 11.31 12.27
C GLY A 59 8.19 10.81 11.96
N THR A 60 7.49 11.52 11.08
CA THR A 60 6.13 11.15 10.63
C THR A 60 6.19 10.65 9.19
N VAL A 61 5.43 9.60 8.88
CA VAL A 61 5.26 9.08 7.51
C VAL A 61 3.79 9.12 7.11
N CYS A 62 3.52 9.22 5.81
CA CYS A 62 2.16 9.07 5.30
C CYS A 62 1.67 7.63 5.51
N ALA A 63 0.49 7.46 6.12
CA ALA A 63 -0.11 6.14 6.36
C ALA A 63 -0.45 5.37 5.07
N THR A 64 -0.55 6.09 3.94
CA THR A 64 -0.95 5.52 2.64
C THR A 64 0.24 5.08 1.79
N CYS A 65 1.25 5.92 1.68
CA CYS A 65 2.35 5.69 0.74
C CYS A 65 3.72 5.67 1.40
N GLU A 66 3.77 5.73 2.73
CA GLU A 66 5.00 5.65 3.54
C GLU A 66 6.00 6.78 3.30
N TRP A 67 5.63 7.82 2.53
CA TRP A 67 6.49 8.99 2.29
C TRP A 67 6.77 9.73 3.60
N ARG A 68 8.04 10.09 3.82
CA ARG A 68 8.46 10.82 5.02
C ARG A 68 8.03 12.29 4.93
N VAL A 69 7.26 12.72 5.92
CA VAL A 69 6.74 14.09 5.99
C VAL A 69 7.90 15.06 6.16
N GLY A 70 7.92 16.12 5.35
CA GLY A 70 8.99 17.12 5.30
C GLY A 70 9.99 16.89 4.17
N GLU A 71 10.04 15.70 3.56
CA GLU A 71 10.79 15.48 2.33
C GLU A 71 10.02 16.04 1.14
N VAL A 72 10.70 16.86 0.33
CA VAL A 72 10.15 17.49 -0.87
C VAL A 72 10.45 16.59 -2.06
N PRO A 73 9.43 16.07 -2.78
CA PRO A 73 9.65 15.40 -4.05
C PRO A 73 10.33 16.35 -5.03
N ASP A 74 11.27 15.84 -5.81
CA ASP A 74 11.82 16.59 -6.95
C ASP A 74 10.69 16.86 -7.96
N ALA A 75 10.22 18.11 -7.97
CA ALA A 75 9.07 18.54 -8.76
C ALA A 75 9.42 18.80 -10.23
N ASP A 76 10.71 18.86 -10.57
CA ASP A 76 11.16 19.05 -11.96
C ASP A 76 11.16 17.72 -12.74
N LEU A 77 10.99 16.59 -12.05
CA LEU A 77 10.87 15.27 -12.65
C LEU A 77 9.42 14.93 -12.99
N ALA A 78 9.20 14.45 -14.22
CA ALA A 78 7.91 13.88 -14.62
C ALA A 78 7.49 12.78 -13.63
N PRO A 79 6.18 12.61 -13.30
CA PRO A 79 5.73 11.63 -12.32
C PRO A 79 6.28 10.21 -12.57
N PRO A 80 6.57 9.42 -11.53
CA PRO A 80 7.08 8.07 -11.70
C PRO A 80 6.11 7.20 -12.50
N ARG A 81 6.62 6.56 -13.55
CA ARG A 81 5.88 5.59 -14.34
C ARG A 81 5.80 4.29 -13.54
N VAL A 82 4.58 3.89 -13.20
CA VAL A 82 4.29 2.59 -12.57
C VAL A 82 3.34 1.85 -13.51
N ASP A 83 3.87 0.88 -14.24
CA ASP A 83 3.07 0.00 -15.09
C ASP A 83 2.35 -1.03 -14.21
N VAL A 84 1.03 -1.12 -14.39
CA VAL A 84 0.18 -2.07 -13.68
C VAL A 84 -0.73 -2.83 -14.63
N VAL A 85 -1.01 -4.09 -14.28
CA VAL A 85 -2.15 -4.84 -14.79
C VAL A 85 -3.28 -4.70 -13.77
N TYR A 86 -4.45 -4.27 -14.22
CA TYR A 86 -5.63 -4.05 -13.41
C TYR A 86 -6.72 -5.05 -13.72
N ALA A 87 -7.50 -5.40 -12.69
CA ALA A 87 -8.74 -6.14 -12.80
C ALA A 87 -9.91 -5.25 -12.35
N LEU A 88 -10.81 -4.91 -13.27
CA LEU A 88 -12.01 -4.11 -13.00
C LEU A 88 -13.26 -4.98 -13.08
N ARG A 89 -14.07 -4.97 -12.02
CA ARG A 89 -15.35 -5.67 -12.00
C ARG A 89 -16.45 -4.81 -12.62
N PHE A 90 -17.31 -5.48 -13.37
CA PHE A 90 -18.60 -4.95 -13.77
C PHE A 90 -19.58 -6.11 -13.90
N GLU A 91 -20.64 -6.12 -13.08
CA GLU A 91 -21.63 -7.21 -13.04
C GLU A 91 -20.96 -8.57 -12.71
N ASP A 92 -21.14 -9.56 -13.59
CA ASP A 92 -20.66 -10.95 -13.47
C ASP A 92 -19.32 -11.19 -14.21
N ARG A 93 -18.65 -10.10 -14.62
CA ARG A 93 -17.42 -10.15 -15.40
C ARG A 93 -16.35 -9.22 -14.86
N VAL A 94 -15.12 -9.55 -15.21
CA VAL A 94 -13.94 -8.76 -14.89
C VAL A 94 -13.20 -8.38 -16.17
N LYS A 95 -12.75 -7.13 -16.26
CA LYS A 95 -11.89 -6.64 -17.32
C LYS A 95 -10.44 -6.67 -16.83
N ILE A 96 -9.57 -7.32 -17.58
CA ILE A 96 -8.12 -7.34 -17.30
C ILE A 96 -7.40 -6.53 -18.37
N GLY A 97 -6.68 -5.48 -17.96
CA GLY A 97 -5.90 -4.64 -18.88
C GLY A 97 -4.66 -4.04 -18.22
N THR A 98 -3.77 -3.43 -19.01
CA THR A 98 -2.58 -2.73 -18.49
C THR A 98 -2.69 -1.21 -18.62
N THR A 99 -1.99 -0.47 -17.76
CA THR A 99 -1.81 0.98 -17.86
C THR A 99 -0.62 1.48 -17.05
N SER A 100 -0.02 2.59 -17.49
CA SER A 100 0.92 3.40 -16.71
C SER A 100 0.27 4.58 -15.98
N ASN A 101 -1.01 4.85 -16.27
CA ASN A 101 -1.75 6.00 -15.72
C ASN A 101 -3.13 5.55 -15.21
N LEU A 102 -3.11 4.87 -14.07
CA LEU A 102 -4.28 4.17 -13.52
C LEU A 102 -5.49 5.09 -13.30
N ARG A 103 -5.30 6.25 -12.64
CA ARG A 103 -6.40 7.19 -12.36
C ARG A 103 -7.07 7.70 -13.64
N GLN A 104 -6.27 8.10 -14.63
CA GLN A 104 -6.81 8.57 -15.91
C GLN A 104 -7.55 7.45 -16.65
N ARG A 105 -6.97 6.24 -16.68
CA ARG A 105 -7.54 5.09 -17.38
C ARG A 105 -8.88 4.67 -16.78
N LEU A 106 -8.96 4.56 -15.45
CA LEU A 106 -10.19 4.15 -14.75
C LEU A 106 -11.29 5.20 -14.87
N GLY A 107 -10.94 6.50 -14.91
CA GLY A 107 -11.91 7.56 -15.16
C GLY A 107 -12.58 7.51 -16.54
N ALA A 108 -11.99 6.78 -17.49
CA ALA A 108 -12.52 6.61 -18.85
C ALA A 108 -13.25 5.27 -19.06
N ILE A 109 -13.28 4.39 -18.05
CA ILE A 109 -13.90 3.06 -18.15
C ILE A 109 -15.03 2.98 -17.14
N TRP A 110 -16.21 2.57 -17.60
CA TRP A 110 -17.32 2.25 -16.70
C TRP A 110 -17.02 0.95 -15.95
N HIS A 111 -17.03 1.00 -14.62
CA HIS A 111 -16.74 -0.12 -13.73
C HIS A 111 -17.40 0.09 -12.36
N GLU A 112 -17.58 -0.99 -11.60
CA GLU A 112 -18.11 -0.94 -10.23
C GLU A 112 -16.98 -0.92 -9.20
N GLU A 113 -15.91 -1.69 -9.45
CA GLU A 113 -14.85 -1.91 -8.48
C GLU A 113 -13.51 -2.18 -9.17
N LEU A 114 -12.43 -1.63 -8.61
CA LEU A 114 -11.07 -2.06 -8.88
C LEU A 114 -10.74 -3.19 -7.92
N VAL A 115 -10.72 -4.42 -8.42
CA VAL A 115 -10.61 -5.63 -7.59
C VAL A 115 -9.16 -5.93 -7.21
N ALA A 116 -8.24 -5.77 -8.17
CA ALA A 116 -6.86 -6.16 -7.99
C ALA A 116 -5.92 -5.36 -8.90
N LEU A 117 -4.66 -5.25 -8.45
CA LEU A 117 -3.55 -4.71 -9.22
C LEU A 117 -2.34 -5.65 -9.13
N GLU A 118 -1.64 -5.77 -10.25
CA GLU A 118 -0.30 -6.37 -10.31
C GLU A 118 0.66 -5.37 -10.92
N ARG A 119 1.89 -5.27 -10.38
CA ARG A 119 2.96 -4.57 -11.09
C ARG A 119 3.31 -5.34 -12.35
N GLY A 120 3.28 -4.66 -13.49
CA GLY A 120 3.65 -5.26 -14.76
C GLY A 120 3.09 -4.51 -15.95
N ASP A 121 3.63 -4.85 -17.12
CA ASP A 121 3.30 -4.22 -18.37
C ASP A 121 2.41 -5.11 -19.25
N ARG A 122 2.40 -4.81 -20.55
CA ARG A 122 1.63 -5.55 -21.55
C ARG A 122 2.03 -7.03 -21.66
N SER A 123 3.23 -7.43 -21.26
CA SER A 123 3.64 -8.84 -21.25
C SER A 123 2.94 -9.64 -20.16
N LEU A 124 2.80 -9.05 -18.97
CA LEU A 124 2.06 -9.65 -17.86
C LEU A 124 0.57 -9.75 -18.20
N GLU A 125 0.00 -8.70 -18.79
CA GLU A 125 -1.40 -8.73 -19.22
C GLU A 125 -1.68 -9.88 -20.21
N GLN A 126 -0.82 -10.05 -21.23
CA GLN A 126 -0.97 -11.15 -22.19
C GLN A 126 -0.89 -12.52 -21.54
N ARG A 127 -0.02 -12.66 -20.53
CA ARG A 127 0.08 -13.89 -19.75
C ARG A 127 -1.22 -14.18 -18.99
N ARG A 128 -1.78 -13.18 -18.29
CA ARG A 128 -3.06 -13.31 -17.58
C ARG A 128 -4.22 -13.63 -18.53
N HIS A 129 -4.23 -13.03 -19.72
CA HIS A 129 -5.20 -13.35 -20.77
C HIS A 129 -5.09 -14.79 -21.28
N ALA A 130 -3.88 -15.35 -21.32
CA ALA A 130 -3.65 -16.73 -21.73
C ALA A 130 -4.02 -17.73 -20.62
N GLU A 131 -3.62 -17.45 -19.38
CA GLU A 131 -3.93 -18.25 -18.21
C GLU A 131 -5.45 -18.36 -17.99
N LEU A 132 -6.18 -17.24 -18.06
CA LEU A 132 -7.63 -17.19 -17.84
C LEU A 132 -8.44 -17.33 -19.15
N SER A 133 -7.84 -17.92 -20.18
CA SER A 133 -8.44 -17.95 -21.53
C SER A 133 -9.77 -18.70 -21.59
N GLU A 134 -9.99 -19.71 -20.76
CA GLU A 134 -11.25 -20.46 -20.70
C GLU A 134 -12.44 -19.58 -20.26
N ALA A 135 -12.20 -18.64 -19.35
CA ALA A 135 -13.21 -17.69 -18.86
C ALA A 135 -13.41 -16.49 -19.80
N ARG A 136 -12.55 -16.33 -20.81
CA ARG A 136 -12.52 -15.15 -21.69
C ARG A 136 -13.75 -15.06 -22.59
N ILE A 137 -14.35 -13.87 -22.65
CA ILE A 137 -15.52 -13.61 -23.47
C ILE A 137 -15.06 -13.23 -24.89
N GLY A 138 -15.03 -14.23 -25.77
CA GLY A 138 -14.61 -14.06 -27.16
C GLY A 138 -13.17 -13.53 -27.27
N ARG A 139 -12.96 -12.50 -28.08
CA ARG A 139 -11.64 -11.84 -28.28
C ARG A 139 -11.47 -10.56 -27.45
N THR A 140 -12.33 -10.36 -26.44
CA THR A 140 -12.34 -9.13 -25.65
C THR A 140 -11.33 -9.17 -24.50
N GLU A 141 -11.25 -8.09 -23.72
CA GLU A 141 -10.48 -8.04 -22.47
C GLU A 141 -11.35 -8.41 -21.25
N TRP A 142 -12.55 -8.97 -21.48
CA TRP A 142 -13.50 -9.36 -20.44
C TRP A 142 -13.49 -10.87 -20.20
N PHE A 143 -13.64 -11.25 -18.94
CA PHE A 143 -13.63 -12.62 -18.43
C PHE A 143 -14.84 -12.82 -17.53
N ARG A 144 -15.51 -13.97 -17.62
CA ARG A 144 -16.56 -14.32 -16.64
C ARG A 144 -15.92 -14.56 -15.28
N ILE A 145 -16.60 -14.16 -14.20
CA ILE A 145 -16.15 -14.46 -12.84
C ILE A 145 -16.53 -15.91 -12.51
N THR A 146 -15.63 -16.84 -12.85
CA THR A 146 -15.67 -18.24 -12.41
C THR A 146 -14.95 -18.39 -11.07
N ASP A 147 -15.08 -19.56 -10.42
CA ASP A 147 -14.35 -19.84 -9.17
C ASP A 147 -12.83 -19.70 -9.34
N GLU A 148 -12.30 -20.12 -10.49
CA GLU A 148 -10.88 -19.97 -10.83
C GLU A 148 -10.47 -18.50 -10.96
N VAL A 149 -11.26 -17.69 -11.67
CA VAL A 149 -11.00 -16.24 -11.81
C VAL A 149 -11.08 -15.56 -10.45
N ALA A 150 -12.09 -15.89 -9.63
CA ALA A 150 -12.24 -15.33 -8.30
C ALA A 150 -11.05 -15.68 -7.39
N ALA A 151 -10.62 -16.94 -7.40
CA ALA A 151 -9.45 -17.39 -6.64
C ALA A 151 -8.16 -16.69 -7.10
N HIS A 152 -7.98 -16.53 -8.41
CA HIS A 152 -6.84 -15.81 -8.97
C HIS A 152 -6.81 -14.34 -8.55
N LEU A 153 -7.95 -13.64 -8.62
CA LEU A 153 -8.05 -12.24 -8.20
C LEU A 153 -7.80 -12.08 -6.70
N ALA A 154 -8.31 -12.99 -5.88
CA ALA A 154 -8.05 -12.99 -4.43
C ALA A 154 -6.56 -13.21 -4.12
N ALA A 155 -5.89 -14.11 -4.86
CA ALA A 155 -4.46 -14.38 -4.71
C ALA A 155 -3.59 -13.18 -5.09
N ILE A 156 -3.97 -12.39 -6.09
CA ILE A 156 -3.27 -11.16 -6.46
C ILE A 156 -3.48 -10.06 -5.42
N GLY A 157 -4.75 -9.85 -5.03
CA GLY A 157 -5.12 -8.79 -4.11
C GLY A 157 -4.50 -9.00 -2.73
N GLU A 158 -4.40 -10.26 -2.27
CA GLU A 158 -3.99 -10.64 -0.91
C GLU A 158 -4.71 -9.80 0.18
N GLY A 159 -5.96 -9.42 -0.07
CA GLY A 159 -6.74 -8.55 0.83
C GLY A 159 -6.26 -7.11 0.95
N ARG A 160 -5.31 -6.66 0.12
CA ARG A 160 -4.84 -5.26 0.10
C ARG A 160 -5.76 -4.39 -0.72
N ASP A 161 -5.98 -3.16 -0.24
CA ASP A 161 -6.63 -2.13 -1.04
C ASP A 161 -5.75 -1.77 -2.26
N PRO A 162 -6.25 -1.90 -3.51
CA PRO A 162 -5.43 -1.68 -4.70
C PRO A 162 -4.95 -0.22 -4.84
N TRP A 163 -5.73 0.75 -4.35
CA TRP A 163 -5.33 2.16 -4.41
C TRP A 163 -4.16 2.47 -3.48
N MET A 164 -4.17 1.90 -2.27
CA MET A 164 -3.07 1.98 -1.31
C MET A 164 -1.83 1.31 -1.87
N GLN A 165 -1.97 0.14 -2.49
CA GLN A 165 -0.86 -0.57 -3.12
C GLN A 165 -0.22 0.26 -4.25
N HIS A 166 -1.02 0.81 -5.15
CA HIS A 166 -0.52 1.69 -6.21
C HIS A 166 0.12 2.98 -5.66
N ALA A 167 -0.43 3.57 -4.59
CA ALA A 167 0.13 4.75 -3.95
C ALA A 167 1.52 4.45 -3.35
N ARG A 168 1.66 3.33 -2.65
CA ARG A 168 2.95 2.84 -2.13
C ARG A 168 3.96 2.67 -3.26
N TRP A 169 3.56 2.04 -4.35
CA TRP A 169 4.44 1.82 -5.49
C TRP A 169 4.94 3.10 -6.16
N ARG A 170 4.08 4.12 -6.26
CA ARG A 170 4.47 5.43 -6.75
C ARG A 170 5.46 6.14 -5.82
N SER A 171 5.29 5.97 -4.50
CA SER A 171 6.19 6.52 -3.49
C SER A 171 7.58 5.89 -3.57
N GLU A 172 7.66 4.55 -3.65
CA GLU A 172 8.93 3.83 -3.86
C GLU A 172 9.64 4.29 -5.13
N ALA A 173 8.91 4.38 -6.25
CA ALA A 173 9.48 4.81 -7.52
C ALA A 173 9.96 6.27 -7.51
N LEU A 174 9.36 7.13 -6.67
CA LEU A 174 9.81 8.49 -6.45
C LEU A 174 11.06 8.53 -5.55
N ALA A 175 11.06 7.77 -4.46
CA ALA A 175 12.19 7.69 -3.53
C ALA A 175 13.47 7.19 -4.22
N LEU A 176 13.37 6.20 -5.10
CA LEU A 176 14.50 5.70 -5.89
C LEU A 176 15.13 6.75 -6.82
N ARG A 177 14.41 7.82 -7.15
CA ARG A 177 14.94 8.89 -8.01
C ARG A 177 15.76 9.92 -7.24
N GLY A 178 15.51 10.09 -5.94
CA GLY A 178 16.27 11.01 -5.07
C GLY A 178 17.62 10.46 -4.58
N LEU A 179 17.97 9.22 -4.97
CA LEU A 179 19.22 8.55 -4.62
C LEU A 179 20.28 8.61 -5.74
N ALA A 180 19.97 9.27 -6.86
CA ALA A 180 20.83 9.37 -8.05
C ALA A 180 21.58 10.71 -8.11
#